data_AF-A0A8T3ZUU1-F1
#
_entry.id   AF-A0A8T3ZUU1-F1
#
_cell.length_a   1.000
_cell.length_b   1.000
_cell.length_c   1.000
_cell.angle_alpha   90.00
_cell.angle_beta   90.00
_cell.angle_gamma   90.00
#
_symmetry.space_group_name_H-M   'P 1'
#
loop_
_entity.id
_entity.type
_entity.pdbx_description
1 polymer ?
#
loop_
_entity_poly.entity_id
_entity_poly.type
_entity_poly.pdbx_seq_one_letter_code
_entity_poly.pdbx_strand_id
1 'polypeptide(L)'
;MGKIRLATALVMALALFAGFSAALQDVPVVIYNNEACGHCQPYISGLTRGLESAGLRNIEIRRFINNESARAELYRLQSSRSVPLSMQGHMVTFIGGKYLFEGHVPVPLVVDFLRNKAGDYPDGIVVTQDSMDESSARSYLFSDGSGVYEFPIGVPIGSSTAGRAGGGSLAGYAIPALIVAIPLLLLLFFVRSD
;
A
#
# COMPACT_ATOMS: atom_id res chain seq x y z
N MET A 1 9.20 58.29 6.35
CA MET A 1 8.03 57.38 6.41
C MET A 1 8.12 56.14 5.50
N GLY A 2 8.96 56.11 4.44
CA GLY A 2 9.04 54.95 3.54
C GLY A 2 9.75 53.69 4.08
N LYS A 3 10.73 53.84 4.98
CA LYS A 3 11.54 52.70 5.49
C LYS A 3 10.78 51.73 6.41
N ILE A 4 9.78 52.25 7.15
CA ILE A 4 8.98 51.44 8.09
C ILE A 4 7.99 50.55 7.33
N ARG A 5 7.39 51.05 6.22
CA ARG A 5 6.45 50.25 5.41
C ARG A 5 7.11 49.10 4.65
N LEU A 6 8.39 49.24 4.30
CA LEU A 6 9.15 48.20 3.60
C LEU A 6 9.51 47.03 4.55
N ALA A 7 9.85 47.32 5.80
CA ALA A 7 10.16 46.30 6.80
C ALA A 7 8.92 45.45 7.17
N THR A 8 7.74 46.07 7.27
CA THR A 8 6.49 45.34 7.57
C THR A 8 6.07 44.39 6.45
N ALA A 9 6.24 44.80 5.18
CA ALA A 9 5.94 43.94 4.04
C ALA A 9 6.87 42.73 3.96
N LEU A 10 8.15 42.90 4.29
CA LEU A 10 9.12 41.81 4.30
C LEU A 10 8.84 40.77 5.41
N VAL A 11 8.46 41.22 6.60
CA VAL A 11 8.10 40.33 7.72
C VAL A 11 6.84 39.51 7.41
N MET A 12 5.82 40.13 6.78
CA MET A 12 4.63 39.38 6.35
C MET A 12 4.92 38.38 5.22
N ALA A 13 5.78 38.73 4.26
CA ALA A 13 6.18 37.80 3.20
C ALA A 13 6.95 36.59 3.77
N LEU A 14 7.79 36.80 4.79
CA LEU A 14 8.55 35.73 5.44
C LEU A 14 7.65 34.79 6.28
N ALA A 15 6.62 35.34 6.94
CA ALA A 15 5.65 34.56 7.71
C ALA A 15 4.77 33.67 6.83
N LEU A 16 4.45 34.10 5.61
CA LEU A 16 3.68 33.31 4.64
C LEU A 16 4.47 32.12 4.06
N PHE A 17 5.80 32.23 3.96
CA PHE A 17 6.64 31.13 3.48
C PHE A 17 6.85 30.01 4.51
N ALA A 18 6.84 30.33 5.81
CA ALA A 18 7.06 29.34 6.86
C ALA A 18 5.89 28.36 7.05
N GLY A 19 4.65 28.79 6.76
CA GLY A 19 3.44 27.98 6.94
C GLY A 19 3.29 26.82 5.95
N PHE A 20 3.87 26.92 4.76
CA PHE A 20 3.72 25.89 3.71
C PHE A 20 4.57 24.63 3.94
N SER A 21 5.65 24.71 4.72
CA SER A 21 6.56 23.57 4.92
C SER A 21 6.11 22.59 6.02
N ALA A 22 5.11 22.95 6.83
CA ALA A 22 4.65 22.10 7.94
C ALA A 22 3.73 20.96 7.48
N ALA A 23 2.96 21.14 6.40
CA ALA A 23 1.89 20.22 6.01
C ALA A 23 2.37 18.81 5.59
N LEU A 24 3.63 18.68 5.13
CA LEU A 24 4.20 17.38 4.75
C LEU A 24 4.85 16.63 5.92
N GLN A 25 5.22 17.31 7.01
CA GLN A 25 5.92 16.67 8.12
C GLN A 25 5.02 15.77 8.97
N ASP A 26 3.71 16.05 8.98
CA ASP A 26 2.73 15.33 9.80
C ASP A 26 2.02 14.19 9.06
N VAL A 27 2.33 13.96 7.77
CA VAL A 27 1.73 12.85 7.00
C VAL A 27 2.14 11.51 7.64
N PRO A 28 1.21 10.73 8.22
CA PRO A 28 1.55 9.50 8.90
C PRO A 28 1.99 8.43 7.91
N VAL A 29 3.07 7.74 8.23
CA VAL A 29 3.57 6.58 7.51
C VAL A 29 3.62 5.40 8.46
N VAL A 30 3.00 4.28 8.08
CA VAL A 30 3.05 3.03 8.83
C VAL A 30 3.67 1.95 7.97
N ILE A 31 4.76 1.35 8.43
CA ILE A 31 5.44 0.23 7.78
C ILE A 31 5.12 -1.05 8.58
N TYR A 32 4.30 -1.91 8.02
CA TYR A 32 4.04 -3.26 8.52
C TYR A 32 5.16 -4.18 8.08
N ASN A 33 5.99 -4.59 9.03
CA ASN A 33 7.17 -5.41 8.82
C ASN A 33 6.91 -6.87 9.26
N ASN A 34 7.24 -7.81 8.39
CA ASN A 34 7.37 -9.21 8.75
C ASN A 34 8.77 -9.43 9.35
N GLU A 35 8.85 -9.53 10.68
CA GLU A 35 10.14 -9.69 11.36
C GLU A 35 10.89 -11.00 11.04
N ALA A 36 10.24 -11.98 10.39
CA ALA A 36 10.88 -13.20 9.91
C ALA A 36 11.55 -13.04 8.53
N CYS A 37 11.32 -11.90 7.85
CA CYS A 37 11.93 -11.60 6.55
C CYS A 37 13.35 -11.05 6.71
N GLY A 38 14.35 -11.87 6.37
CA GLY A 38 15.77 -11.49 6.48
C GLY A 38 16.19 -10.30 5.61
N HIS A 39 15.49 -10.05 4.50
CA HIS A 39 15.83 -8.98 3.55
C HIS A 39 15.06 -7.67 3.78
N CYS A 40 14.03 -7.70 4.64
CA CYS A 40 13.17 -6.54 4.85
C CYS A 40 13.87 -5.42 5.64
N GLN A 41 14.79 -5.75 6.54
CA GLN A 41 15.47 -4.73 7.36
C GLN A 41 16.36 -3.76 6.55
N PRO A 42 17.25 -4.24 5.66
CA PRO A 42 17.99 -3.35 4.76
C PRO A 42 17.08 -2.46 3.92
N TYR A 43 16.01 -3.03 3.37
CA TYR A 43 15.05 -2.29 2.55
C TYR A 43 14.31 -1.22 3.37
N ILE A 44 13.77 -1.56 4.56
CA ILE A 44 13.10 -0.60 5.44
C ILE A 44 14.03 0.56 5.78
N SER A 45 15.31 0.29 6.06
CA SER A 45 16.30 1.34 6.31
C SER A 45 16.48 2.28 5.11
N GLY A 46 16.55 1.73 3.89
CA GLY A 46 16.62 2.51 2.65
C GLY A 46 15.35 3.31 2.39
N LEU A 47 14.19 2.69 2.57
CA LEU A 47 12.88 3.28 2.40
C LEU A 47 12.67 4.44 3.38
N THR A 48 12.96 4.26 4.68
CA THR A 48 12.87 5.34 5.68
C THR A 48 13.69 6.56 5.27
N ARG A 49 14.96 6.38 4.86
CA ARG A 49 15.78 7.50 4.35
C ARG A 49 15.17 8.15 3.11
N GLY A 50 14.62 7.34 2.20
CA GLY A 50 13.92 7.82 1.01
C GLY A 50 12.71 8.69 1.36
N LEU A 51 11.85 8.21 2.26
CA LEU A 51 10.66 8.90 2.76
C LEU A 51 11.03 10.21 3.48
N GLU A 52 12.04 10.19 4.34
CA GLU A 52 12.57 11.39 5.00
C GLU A 52 13.08 12.42 3.99
N SER A 53 13.75 11.97 2.93
CA SER A 53 14.18 12.84 1.84
C SER A 53 13.01 13.45 1.06
N ALA A 54 11.84 12.80 1.07
CA ALA A 54 10.59 13.32 0.52
C ALA A 54 9.81 14.21 1.52
N GLY A 55 10.35 14.45 2.71
CA GLY A 55 9.75 15.30 3.73
C GLY A 55 8.85 14.57 4.73
N LEU A 56 8.69 13.25 4.60
CA LEU A 56 7.87 12.42 5.49
C LEU A 56 8.69 11.98 6.70
N ARG A 57 8.32 12.44 7.89
CA ARG A 57 9.09 12.18 9.13
C ARG A 57 8.30 11.41 10.19
N ASN A 58 6.98 11.40 10.10
CA ASN A 58 6.10 10.66 11.00
C ASN A 58 6.01 9.18 10.58
N ILE A 59 7.10 8.42 10.79
CA ILE A 59 7.22 7.03 10.35
C ILE A 59 7.15 6.09 11.56
N GLU A 60 6.18 5.17 11.55
CA GLU A 60 6.02 4.11 12.53
C GLU A 60 6.28 2.74 11.87
N ILE A 61 7.05 1.88 12.53
CA ILE A 61 7.29 0.50 12.08
C ILE A 61 6.54 -0.46 13.01
N ARG A 62 5.58 -1.21 12.47
CA ARG A 62 4.77 -2.21 13.18
C ARG A 62 5.17 -3.61 12.77
N ARG A 63 5.62 -4.42 13.72
CA ARG A 63 5.94 -5.84 13.52
C ARG A 63 4.67 -6.66 13.65
N PHE A 64 4.33 -7.48 12.65
CA PHE A 64 3.01 -8.13 12.61
C PHE A 64 3.01 -9.65 12.79
N ILE A 65 4.15 -10.36 12.70
CA ILE A 65 4.13 -11.83 12.80
C ILE A 65 3.71 -12.27 14.20
N ASN A 66 4.28 -11.65 15.24
CA ASN A 66 4.00 -11.98 16.63
C ASN A 66 3.06 -10.97 17.33
N ASN A 67 2.39 -10.09 16.56
CA ASN A 67 1.46 -9.10 17.09
C ASN A 67 0.10 -9.24 16.41
N GLU A 68 -0.84 -9.87 17.11
CA GLU A 68 -2.18 -10.12 16.60
C GLU A 68 -2.93 -8.84 16.22
N SER A 69 -2.78 -7.77 17.01
CA SER A 69 -3.43 -6.48 16.75
C SER A 69 -2.91 -5.85 15.46
N ALA A 70 -1.59 -5.83 15.25
CA ALA A 70 -0.98 -5.31 14.03
C ALA A 70 -1.38 -6.15 12.80
N ARG A 71 -1.45 -7.48 12.93
CA ARG A 71 -1.91 -8.36 11.86
C ARG A 71 -3.39 -8.13 11.51
N ALA A 72 -4.26 -7.99 12.51
CA ALA A 72 -5.68 -7.72 12.31
C ALA A 72 -5.91 -6.32 11.70
N GLU A 73 -5.07 -5.34 12.04
CA GLU A 73 -5.07 -4.02 11.41
C GLU A 73 -4.65 -4.09 9.94
N LEU A 74 -3.53 -4.75 9.63
CA LEU A 74 -3.06 -4.94 8.26
C LEU A 74 -4.12 -5.63 7.40
N TYR A 75 -4.73 -6.71 7.90
CA TYR A 75 -5.79 -7.42 7.19
C TYR A 75 -6.99 -6.51 6.89
N ARG A 76 -7.43 -5.70 7.87
CA ARG A 76 -8.51 -4.73 7.68
C ARG A 76 -8.14 -3.66 6.66
N LEU A 77 -6.89 -3.17 6.71
CA LEU A 77 -6.38 -2.18 5.76
C LEU A 77 -6.45 -2.73 4.32
N GLN A 78 -5.84 -3.89 4.07
CA GLN A 78 -5.85 -4.54 2.75
C GLN A 78 -7.27 -4.88 2.27
N SER A 79 -8.12 -5.39 3.17
CA SER A 79 -9.52 -5.70 2.86
C SER A 79 -10.31 -4.44 2.51
N SER A 80 -10.14 -3.34 3.26
CA SER A 80 -10.83 -2.07 2.99
C SER A 80 -10.44 -1.44 1.65
N ARG A 81 -9.27 -1.81 1.12
CA ARG A 81 -8.74 -1.36 -0.18
C ARG A 81 -8.96 -2.37 -1.29
N SER A 82 -9.61 -3.50 -1.01
CA SER A 82 -9.82 -4.59 -1.95
C SER A 82 -8.51 -5.04 -2.62
N VAL A 83 -7.39 -5.05 -1.87
CA VAL A 83 -6.08 -5.49 -2.38
C VAL A 83 -6.18 -6.97 -2.76
N PRO A 84 -6.04 -7.34 -4.06
CA PRO A 84 -6.09 -8.73 -4.47
C PRO A 84 -4.98 -9.54 -3.78
N LEU A 85 -5.23 -10.81 -3.49
CA LEU A 85 -4.22 -11.70 -2.87
C LEU A 85 -2.90 -11.73 -3.64
N SER A 86 -2.96 -11.64 -4.98
CA SER A 86 -1.77 -11.58 -5.85
C SER A 86 -0.94 -10.30 -5.71
N MET A 87 -1.47 -9.29 -5.03
CA MET A 87 -0.81 -8.00 -4.76
C MET A 87 -0.38 -7.83 -3.30
N GLN A 88 -0.72 -8.77 -2.41
CA GLN A 88 -0.32 -8.69 -1.00
C GLN A 88 1.12 -9.16 -0.83
N GLY A 89 1.99 -8.27 -0.34
CA GLY A 89 3.41 -8.55 -0.16
C GLY A 89 3.75 -9.03 1.24
N HIS A 90 4.98 -9.50 1.45
CA HIS A 90 5.45 -9.90 2.79
C HIS A 90 5.68 -8.72 3.74
N MET A 91 5.59 -7.48 3.26
CA MET A 91 5.59 -6.26 4.07
C MET A 91 4.73 -5.19 3.39
N VAL A 92 4.27 -4.20 4.15
CA VAL A 92 3.39 -3.14 3.60
C VAL A 92 3.81 -1.77 4.13
N THR A 93 3.86 -0.77 3.27
CA THR A 93 4.02 0.63 3.65
C THR A 93 2.75 1.40 3.30
N PHE A 94 2.14 2.00 4.31
CA PHE A 94 0.93 2.81 4.17
C PHE A 94 1.24 4.27 4.43
N ILE A 95 0.93 5.14 3.46
CA ILE A 95 1.30 6.57 3.51
C ILE A 95 0.05 7.45 3.45
N GLY A 96 -0.10 8.30 4.45
CA GLY A 96 -1.03 9.44 4.45
C GLY A 96 -2.51 9.07 4.36
N GLY A 97 -2.88 7.82 4.62
CA GLY A 97 -4.25 7.38 4.40
C GLY A 97 -4.58 7.06 2.94
N LYS A 98 -3.62 7.11 2.01
CA LYS A 98 -3.89 7.16 0.57
C LYS A 98 -3.22 6.05 -0.24
N TYR A 99 -1.95 5.79 0.03
CA TYR A 99 -1.11 4.95 -0.83
C TYR A 99 -0.64 3.72 -0.06
N LEU A 100 -0.75 2.54 -0.68
CA LEU A 100 -0.20 1.29 -0.18
C LEU A 100 0.92 0.83 -1.12
N PHE A 101 2.08 0.53 -0.54
CA PHE A 101 3.19 -0.13 -1.22
C PHE A 101 3.39 -1.50 -0.57
N GLU A 102 3.19 -2.55 -1.35
CA GLU A 102 3.25 -3.95 -0.94
C GLU A 102 4.58 -4.55 -1.41
N GLY A 103 5.34 -5.14 -0.50
CA GLY A 103 6.66 -5.74 -0.74
C GLY A 103 7.82 -4.73 -0.83
N HIS A 104 8.80 -5.06 -1.67
CA HIS A 104 10.03 -4.31 -1.97
C HIS A 104 9.91 -3.41 -3.22
N VAL A 105 8.90 -2.53 -3.27
CA VAL A 105 8.81 -1.53 -4.35
C VAL A 105 10.07 -0.67 -4.34
N PRO A 106 10.84 -0.58 -5.46
CA PRO A 106 12.12 0.12 -5.46
C PRO A 106 12.00 1.53 -4.86
N VAL A 107 12.83 1.83 -3.86
CA VAL A 107 12.78 3.09 -3.10
C VAL A 107 12.78 4.32 -4.02
N PRO A 108 13.60 4.39 -5.11
CA PRO A 108 13.55 5.52 -6.03
C PRO A 108 12.18 5.72 -6.70
N LEU A 109 11.44 4.64 -7.01
CA LEU A 109 10.10 4.74 -7.59
C LEU A 109 9.09 5.28 -6.58
N VAL A 110 9.16 4.81 -5.33
CA VAL A 110 8.29 5.32 -4.25
C VAL A 110 8.53 6.81 -4.04
N VAL A 111 9.79 7.24 -3.93
CA VAL A 111 10.15 8.65 -3.70
C VAL A 111 9.77 9.53 -4.89
N ASP A 112 10.02 9.08 -6.12
CA ASP A 112 9.64 9.80 -7.34
C ASP A 112 8.11 9.99 -7.41
N PHE A 113 7.35 8.92 -7.16
CA PHE A 113 5.89 8.98 -7.10
C PHE A 113 5.41 10.02 -6.09
N LEU A 114 5.93 9.96 -4.85
CA LEU A 114 5.51 10.88 -3.78
C LEU A 114 5.80 12.35 -4.10
N ARG A 115 6.92 12.64 -4.77
CA ARG A 115 7.30 14.00 -5.12
C ARG A 115 6.55 14.56 -6.32
N ASN A 116 6.31 13.72 -7.32
CA ASN A 116 5.95 14.19 -8.66
C ASN A 116 4.55 13.76 -9.11
N LYS A 117 3.95 12.76 -8.47
CA LYS A 117 2.72 12.09 -8.95
C LYS A 117 1.64 11.86 -7.92
N ALA A 118 1.96 11.84 -6.63
CA ALA A 118 0.98 11.56 -5.58
C ALA A 118 -0.29 12.44 -5.68
N GLY A 119 -0.14 13.73 -6.01
CA GLY A 119 -1.27 14.65 -6.19
C GLY A 119 -2.17 14.38 -7.40
N ASP A 120 -1.70 13.60 -8.38
CA ASP A 120 -2.44 13.28 -9.59
C ASP A 120 -3.44 12.12 -9.40
N TYR A 121 -3.31 11.37 -8.30
CA TYR A 121 -4.07 10.15 -8.04
C TYR A 121 -5.10 10.31 -6.93
N PRO A 122 -6.28 9.66 -7.07
CA PRO A 122 -7.20 9.53 -5.96
C PRO A 122 -6.61 8.65 -4.85
N ASP A 123 -7.28 8.64 -3.70
CA ASP A 123 -6.93 7.73 -2.62
C ASP A 123 -7.17 6.27 -3.05
N GLY A 124 -6.36 5.33 -2.56
CA GLY A 124 -6.53 3.90 -2.81
C GLY A 124 -5.59 3.29 -3.84
N ILE A 125 -4.53 4.00 -4.22
CA ILE A 125 -3.47 3.41 -5.05
C ILE A 125 -2.73 2.33 -4.28
N VAL A 126 -2.55 1.19 -4.95
CA VAL A 126 -1.76 0.06 -4.45
C VAL A 126 -0.67 -0.26 -5.47
N VAL A 127 0.57 -0.35 -5.01
CA VAL A 127 1.72 -0.73 -5.82
C VAL A 127 2.40 -1.93 -5.19
N THR A 128 2.66 -2.98 -5.96
CA THR A 128 3.26 -4.22 -5.44
C THR A 128 4.50 -4.59 -6.22
N GLN A 129 5.56 -4.92 -5.49
CA GLN A 129 6.74 -5.59 -6.02
C GLN A 129 7.24 -6.52 -4.92
N ASP A 130 7.00 -7.83 -5.01
CA ASP A 130 7.29 -8.75 -3.90
C ASP A 130 8.54 -9.61 -4.13
N SER A 131 9.45 -9.18 -5.02
CA SER A 131 10.75 -9.87 -5.12
C SER A 131 11.63 -9.46 -3.95
N MET A 132 12.27 -10.42 -3.30
CA MET A 132 13.24 -10.14 -2.22
C MET A 132 14.64 -9.78 -2.74
N ASP A 133 14.83 -9.77 -4.06
CA ASP A 133 16.06 -9.35 -4.73
C ASP A 133 15.74 -8.25 -5.74
N GLU A 134 16.07 -7.01 -5.38
CA GLU A 134 15.87 -5.83 -6.23
C GLU A 134 16.53 -5.97 -7.60
N SER A 135 17.67 -6.67 -7.69
CA SER A 135 18.40 -6.86 -8.95
C SER A 135 17.68 -7.82 -9.92
N SER A 136 16.80 -8.67 -9.37
CA SER A 136 15.98 -9.61 -10.13
C SER A 136 14.60 -9.06 -10.51
N ALA A 137 14.15 -7.97 -9.86
CA ALA A 137 12.85 -7.38 -10.09
C ALA A 137 12.72 -6.86 -11.54
N ARG A 138 11.80 -7.44 -12.31
CA ARG A 138 11.56 -7.05 -13.71
C ARG A 138 10.39 -6.10 -13.86
N SER A 139 9.39 -6.22 -12.99
CA SER A 139 8.15 -5.44 -13.04
C SER A 139 7.60 -5.17 -11.64
N TYR A 140 6.66 -4.23 -11.58
CA TYR A 140 5.76 -3.98 -10.46
C TYR A 140 4.31 -4.00 -10.93
N LEU A 141 3.39 -4.31 -10.01
CA LEU A 141 1.95 -4.21 -10.22
C LEU A 141 1.44 -2.89 -9.68
N PHE A 142 0.45 -2.31 -10.34
CA PHE A 142 -0.23 -1.08 -9.95
C PHE A 142 -1.73 -1.30 -10.03
N SER A 143 -2.46 -0.82 -9.02
CA SER A 143 -3.91 -0.81 -8.99
C SER A 143 -4.41 0.56 -8.55
N ASP A 144 -5.38 1.07 -9.31
CA ASP A 144 -6.14 2.31 -9.02
C ASP A 144 -7.61 2.01 -8.67
N GLY A 145 -7.94 0.74 -8.42
CA GLY A 145 -9.31 0.28 -8.19
C GLY A 145 -10.11 -0.07 -9.45
N SER A 146 -9.68 0.38 -10.65
CA SER A 146 -10.31 -0.01 -11.93
C SER A 146 -9.76 -1.33 -12.49
N GLY A 147 -8.61 -1.77 -11.99
CA GLY A 147 -7.94 -2.99 -12.41
C GLY A 147 -6.50 -3.03 -11.93
N VAL A 148 -5.81 -4.10 -12.32
CA VAL A 148 -4.39 -4.29 -12.05
C VAL A 148 -3.62 -4.17 -13.36
N TYR A 149 -2.50 -3.47 -13.31
CA TYR A 149 -1.64 -3.15 -14.43
C TYR A 149 -0.21 -3.54 -14.08
N GLU A 150 0.54 -4.05 -15.05
CA GLU A 150 1.93 -4.44 -14.85
C GLU A 150 2.85 -3.49 -15.61
N PHE A 151 3.92 -3.08 -14.96
CA PHE A 151 4.89 -2.13 -15.48
C PHE A 151 6.31 -2.63 -15.27
N PRO A 152 7.23 -2.44 -16.22
CA PRO A 152 8.64 -2.73 -16.00
C PRO A 152 9.24 -1.84 -14.90
N ILE A 153 10.21 -2.39 -14.15
CA ILE A 153 11.03 -1.57 -13.25
C ILE A 153 11.75 -0.49 -14.07
N GLY A 154 11.78 0.74 -13.56
CA GLY A 154 12.34 1.92 -14.23
C GLY A 154 11.30 2.76 -14.97
N VAL A 155 10.08 2.27 -15.14
CA VAL A 155 8.95 3.10 -15.55
C VAL A 155 8.37 3.81 -14.31
N PRO A 156 8.12 5.13 -14.34
CA PRO A 156 7.50 5.83 -13.22
C PRO A 156 6.10 5.27 -12.91
N ILE A 157 5.80 5.17 -11.61
CA ILE A 157 4.47 4.79 -11.13
C ILE A 157 3.45 5.77 -11.69
N GLY A 158 2.43 5.24 -12.36
CA GLY A 158 1.40 6.05 -13.00
C GLY A 158 1.67 6.47 -14.44
N SER A 159 2.72 5.94 -15.09
CA SER A 159 2.91 6.15 -16.52
C SER A 159 1.70 5.65 -17.33
N SER A 160 1.31 6.39 -18.37
CA SER A 160 0.18 6.05 -19.26
C SER A 160 0.46 4.87 -20.20
N THR A 161 1.69 4.36 -20.23
CA THR A 161 2.13 3.28 -21.13
C THR A 161 1.77 1.87 -20.62
N ALA A 162 0.72 1.74 -19.80
CA ALA A 162 0.39 0.50 -19.09
C ALA A 162 -0.14 -0.60 -20.03
N GLY A 163 0.42 -1.80 -19.94
CA GLY A 163 -0.28 -3.02 -20.33
C GLY A 163 -1.20 -3.44 -19.18
N ARG A 164 -2.50 -3.67 -19.44
CA ARG A 164 -3.39 -4.24 -18.42
C ARG A 164 -2.86 -5.63 -18.06
N ALA A 165 -2.55 -5.85 -16.78
CA ALA A 165 -2.11 -7.16 -16.33
C ALA A 165 -3.25 -8.13 -16.66
N GLY A 166 -2.94 -9.21 -17.37
CA GLY A 166 -3.92 -10.21 -17.74
C GLY A 166 -4.61 -10.68 -16.47
N GLY A 167 -5.85 -10.23 -16.27
CA GLY A 167 -6.64 -10.64 -15.13
C GLY A 167 -6.77 -12.15 -15.21
N GLY A 168 -6.07 -12.86 -14.32
CA GLY A 168 -6.30 -14.27 -14.11
C GLY A 168 -7.77 -14.43 -13.85
N SER A 169 -8.50 -14.91 -14.86
CA SER A 169 -9.93 -15.09 -14.79
C SER A 169 -10.22 -16.03 -13.62
N LEU A 170 -10.90 -15.52 -12.59
CA LEU A 170 -11.46 -16.36 -11.54
C LEU A 170 -12.60 -17.28 -12.07
N ALA A 171 -12.87 -17.28 -13.38
CA ALA A 171 -13.79 -18.22 -14.02
C ALA A 171 -13.34 -19.70 -13.95
N GLY A 172 -12.19 -20.00 -13.34
CA GLY A 172 -11.73 -21.37 -13.09
C GLY A 172 -12.24 -22.00 -11.78
N TYR A 173 -12.74 -21.23 -10.82
CA TYR A 173 -13.32 -21.79 -9.58
C TYR A 173 -14.84 -21.82 -9.68
N ALA A 174 -15.35 -22.64 -10.60
CA ALA A 174 -16.64 -23.27 -10.39
C ALA A 174 -16.47 -24.18 -9.16
N ILE A 175 -16.79 -23.66 -7.97
CA ILE A 175 -17.10 -24.51 -6.83
C ILE A 175 -18.26 -25.38 -7.33
N PRO A 176 -18.10 -26.72 -7.49
CA PRO A 176 -19.25 -27.54 -7.76
C PRO A 176 -20.21 -27.32 -6.59
N ALA A 177 -21.37 -26.75 -6.89
CA ALA A 177 -22.52 -26.75 -5.99
C ALA A 177 -23.00 -28.20 -5.87
N LEU A 178 -22.23 -29.02 -5.17
CA LEU A 178 -22.55 -30.38 -4.80
C LEU A 178 -22.08 -30.54 -3.36
N ILE A 179 -22.95 -31.07 -2.50
CA ILE A 179 -22.84 -31.15 -1.03
C ILE A 179 -23.48 -29.96 -0.28
N VAL A 180 -24.72 -29.63 -0.63
CA VAL A 180 -25.76 -29.36 0.39
C VAL A 180 -26.99 -30.18 0.02
N ALA A 181 -26.90 -31.49 0.24
CA ALA A 181 -28.04 -32.39 0.27
C ALA A 181 -27.69 -33.55 1.21
N ILE A 182 -27.56 -33.23 2.51
CA ILE A 182 -27.75 -34.27 3.53
C ILE A 182 -29.25 -34.52 3.56
N PRO A 183 -29.73 -35.73 3.23
CA PRO A 183 -31.15 -36.00 3.23
C PRO A 183 -31.65 -36.02 4.67
N LEU A 184 -32.54 -35.07 4.95
CA LEU A 184 -33.47 -35.04 6.09
C LEU A 184 -34.50 -36.17 5.94
N LEU A 185 -34.05 -37.43 5.90
CA LEU A 185 -34.92 -38.59 5.66
C LEU A 185 -34.48 -39.85 6.42
N LEU A 186 -33.98 -39.70 7.65
CA LEU A 186 -33.76 -40.81 8.59
C LEU A 186 -34.19 -40.49 10.04
N LEU A 187 -35.21 -39.64 10.21
CA LEU A 187 -35.87 -39.42 11.52
C LEU A 187 -37.33 -39.89 11.56
N LEU A 188 -37.81 -40.62 10.55
CA LEU A 188 -39.17 -41.19 10.54
C LEU A 188 -39.24 -42.72 10.63
N PHE A 189 -38.12 -43.42 10.86
CA PHE A 189 -38.10 -44.89 10.99
C PHE A 189 -37.84 -45.45 12.39
N PHE A 190 -37.85 -44.62 13.44
CA PHE A 190 -38.01 -45.13 14.81
C PHE A 190 -39.44 -44.94 15.32
N VAL A 191 -40.38 -45.53 14.58
CA VAL A 191 -41.67 -45.98 15.13
C VAL A 191 -41.59 -47.49 15.28
N ARG A 192 -41.34 -47.92 16.52
CA ARG A 192 -42.00 -49.00 17.28
C ARG A 192 -42.03 -50.44 16.72
N SER A 193 -41.39 -51.34 17.48
CA SER A 193 -41.76 -52.72 17.88
C SER A 193 -40.61 -53.20 18.79
N ASP A 194 -40.76 -53.53 20.07
CA ASP A 194 -41.86 -54.12 20.86
C ASP A 194 -42.00 -53.46 22.24
#